data_AF-A0A653IVR8-F1
#
_entry.id   AF-A0A653IVR8-F1
#
_cell.length_a   1.000
_cell.length_b   1.000
_cell.length_c   1.000
_cell.angle_alpha   90.00
_cell.angle_beta   90.00
_cell.angle_gamma   90.00
#
_symmetry.space_group_name_H-M   'P 1'
#
loop_
_entity.id
_entity.type
_entity.pdbx_description
1 polymer ?
#
loop_
_entity_poly.entity_id
_entity_poly.type
_entity_poly.pdbx_seq_one_letter_code
_entity_poly.pdbx_strand_id
1 'polypeptide(L)'
;MGQRTARGSSSEGADRLVGDPNAFLVIDDTAMPKKERHSVGVAPQYASSLGKNANCQTVVSVTLASRELPVMVRLRLFLPES
;
A
#
# COMPACT_ATOMS: atom_id res chain seq x y z
N MET A 1 -6.48 -9.77 -6.61
CA MET A 1 -7.56 -8.80 -6.32
C MET A 1 -7.93 -8.96 -4.86
N GLY A 2 -7.81 -7.89 -4.09
CA GLY A 2 -8.05 -7.92 -2.64
C GLY A 2 -7.10 -6.97 -1.97
N GLN A 3 -7.31 -5.66 -2.20
CA GLN A 3 -6.94 -4.68 -1.18
C GLN A 3 -7.59 -5.21 0.09
N ARG A 4 -6.80 -5.72 1.04
CA ARG A 4 -7.36 -5.97 2.36
C ARG A 4 -7.57 -4.59 2.93
N THR A 5 -8.76 -4.03 2.69
CA THR A 5 -9.25 -2.89 3.45
C THR A 5 -9.38 -3.40 4.87
N ALA A 6 -8.32 -3.28 5.66
CA ALA A 6 -8.48 -3.27 7.10
C ALA A 6 -9.36 -2.05 7.38
N ARG A 7 -10.67 -2.27 7.55
CA ARG A 7 -11.51 -1.28 8.21
C ARG A 7 -11.05 -1.26 9.66
N GLY A 8 -9.98 -0.52 9.91
CA GLY A 8 -9.65 -0.13 11.27
C GLY A 8 -10.86 0.59 11.87
N SER A 9 -11.01 0.54 13.19
CA SER A 9 -11.84 1.53 13.89
C SER A 9 -11.45 2.94 13.41
N SER A 10 -12.38 3.89 13.43
CA SER A 10 -12.06 5.31 13.18
C SER A 10 -10.81 5.65 14.00
N SER A 11 -9.70 5.91 13.31
CA SER A 11 -8.48 6.29 14.02
C SER A 11 -8.64 7.76 14.36
N GLU A 12 -8.50 8.10 15.63
CA GLU A 12 -8.63 9.46 16.22
C GLU A 12 -7.73 10.54 15.55
N GLY A 13 -6.86 10.14 14.61
CA GLY A 13 -6.09 11.04 13.76
C GLY A 13 -6.60 11.18 12.32
N ALA A 14 -7.32 10.20 11.77
CA ALA A 14 -7.81 10.25 10.39
C ALA A 14 -9.00 11.20 10.23
N ASP A 15 -9.91 11.19 11.21
CA ASP A 15 -11.02 12.12 11.30
C ASP A 15 -10.55 13.57 11.42
N ARG A 16 -9.50 13.84 12.21
CA ARG A 16 -8.89 15.16 12.31
C ARG A 16 -8.29 15.64 10.99
N LEU A 17 -7.72 14.73 10.19
CA LEU A 17 -7.06 15.07 8.93
C LEU A 17 -8.04 15.28 7.77
N VAL A 18 -9.20 14.61 7.80
CA VAL A 18 -10.19 14.65 6.70
C VAL A 18 -11.48 15.40 7.07
N GLY A 19 -11.73 15.64 8.36
CA GLY A 19 -12.94 16.29 8.85
C GLY A 19 -14.17 15.38 8.89
N ASP A 20 -13.98 14.06 8.83
CA ASP A 20 -15.06 13.07 8.87
C ASP A 20 -14.82 12.06 10.00
N PRO A 21 -15.71 11.96 11.01
CA PRO A 21 -15.57 10.99 12.10
C PRO A 21 -15.57 9.53 11.64
N ASN A 22 -16.01 9.26 10.41
CA ASN A 22 -15.97 7.93 9.78
C ASN A 22 -14.77 7.75 8.85
N ALA A 23 -13.74 8.59 8.94
CA ALA A 23 -12.53 8.42 8.15
C ALA A 23 -11.73 7.19 8.60
N PHE A 24 -11.13 6.52 7.63
CA PHE A 24 -10.29 5.36 7.83
C PHE A 24 -8.86 5.62 7.35
N LEU A 25 -7.91 5.00 8.03
CA LEU A 25 -6.54 4.85 7.53
C LEU A 25 -6.41 3.50 6.84
N VAL A 26 -6.09 3.53 5.54
CA VAL A 26 -5.85 2.33 4.74
C VAL A 26 -4.35 2.17 4.54
N ILE A 27 -3.82 1.02 4.95
CA ILE A 27 -2.44 0.60 4.66
C ILE A 27 -2.52 -0.51 3.63
N ASP A 28 -1.86 -0.31 2.50
CA ASP A 28 -1.86 -1.26 1.38
C ASP A 28 -0.46 -1.39 0.80
N ASP A 29 -0.06 -2.62 0.49
CA ASP A 29 1.13 -2.92 -0.29
C ASP A 29 0.77 -3.16 -1.76
N THR A 30 1.53 -2.54 -2.65
CA THR A 30 1.40 -2.73 -4.10
C THR A 30 2.69 -3.33 -4.65
N ALA A 31 2.61 -4.61 -5.02
CA ALA A 31 3.68 -5.31 -5.72
C ALA A 31 3.69 -4.95 -7.22
N MET A 32 4.82 -4.45 -7.69
CA MET A 32 5.09 -4.14 -9.11
C MET A 32 6.11 -5.15 -9.65
N PRO A 33 5.67 -6.21 -10.36
CA PRO A 33 6.57 -7.21 -10.90
C PRO A 33 7.53 -6.60 -11.90
N LYS A 34 8.81 -6.95 -11.76
CA LYS A 34 9.88 -6.53 -12.66
C LYS A 34 10.42 -7.74 -13.41
N LYS A 35 10.78 -7.49 -14.66
CA LYS A 35 11.46 -8.47 -15.52
C LYS A 35 12.90 -8.03 -15.71
N GLU A 36 13.75 -9.01 -16.01
CA GLU A 36 15.15 -8.81 -16.33
C GLU A 36 16.00 -8.25 -15.17
N ARG A 37 17.29 -7.97 -15.44
CA ARG A 37 18.31 -7.72 -14.41
C ARG A 37 18.59 -6.24 -14.13
N HIS A 38 17.91 -5.33 -14.82
CA HIS A 38 18.19 -3.89 -14.74
C HIS A 38 17.27 -3.13 -13.78
N SER A 39 16.41 -3.83 -13.04
CA SER A 39 15.54 -3.20 -12.04
C SER A 39 16.23 -3.15 -10.69
N VAL A 40 16.38 -1.96 -10.12
CA VAL A 40 16.95 -1.73 -8.79
C VAL A 40 15.92 -1.94 -7.68
N GLY A 41 16.37 -2.26 -6.47
CA GLY A 41 15.49 -2.35 -5.29
C GLY A 41 14.39 -3.41 -5.41
N VAL A 42 14.65 -4.49 -6.15
CA VAL A 42 13.73 -5.61 -6.30
C VAL A 42 14.08 -6.74 -5.33
N ALA A 43 13.06 -7.45 -4.87
CA ALA A 43 13.23 -8.71 -4.16
C ALA A 43 12.09 -9.69 -4.50
N PRO A 44 12.30 -11.01 -4.34
CA PRO A 44 11.22 -11.98 -4.43
C PRO A 44 10.14 -11.69 -3.39
N GLN A 45 8.96 -11.32 -3.85
CA GLN A 45 7.79 -11.00 -3.02
C GLN A 45 6.52 -11.53 -3.69
N TYR A 46 5.47 -11.80 -2.90
CA TYR A 46 4.22 -12.30 -3.44
C TYR A 46 3.52 -11.22 -4.28
N ALA A 47 3.44 -11.43 -5.58
CA ALA A 47 2.72 -10.55 -6.49
C ALA A 47 1.31 -11.08 -6.70
N SER A 48 0.33 -10.47 -6.03
CA SER A 48 -1.08 -10.84 -6.15
C SER A 48 -1.61 -10.80 -7.59
N SER A 49 -1.04 -9.95 -8.45
CA SER A 49 -1.37 -9.88 -9.89
C SER A 49 -0.85 -11.09 -10.69
N LEU A 50 0.17 -11.79 -10.18
CA LEU A 50 0.76 -12.98 -10.80
C LEU A 50 0.38 -14.29 -10.07
N GLY A 51 -0.23 -14.20 -8.89
CA GLY A 51 -0.59 -15.34 -8.05
C GLY A 51 0.61 -16.12 -7.49
N LYS A 52 1.81 -15.53 -7.51
CA LYS A 52 3.06 -16.19 -7.11
C LYS A 52 4.11 -15.20 -6.61
N ASN A 53 5.16 -15.73 -5.99
CA ASN A 53 6.35 -14.95 -5.72
C ASN A 53 7.06 -14.59 -7.03
N ALA A 54 7.42 -13.32 -7.17
CA ALA A 54 8.17 -12.78 -8.29
C ALA A 54 9.09 -11.67 -7.80
N ASN A 55 10.14 -11.34 -8.58
CA ASN A 55 10.92 -10.15 -8.31
C ASN A 55 10.05 -8.92 -8.49
N CYS A 56 9.82 -8.19 -7.40
CA CYS A 56 8.96 -7.02 -7.38
C CYS A 56 9.69 -5.85 -6.72
N GLN A 57 9.37 -4.64 -7.19
CA GLN A 57 9.41 -3.46 -6.34
C GLN A 57 8.08 -3.43 -5.59
N THR A 58 8.11 -3.31 -4.26
CA THR A 58 6.89 -3.23 -3.46
C THR A 58 6.84 -1.88 -2.78
N VAL A 59 5.70 -1.22 -2.93
CA VAL A 59 5.45 0.05 -2.28
C VAL A 59 4.39 -0.15 -1.21
N VAL A 60 4.64 0.38 -0.02
CA VAL A 60 3.64 0.48 1.05
C VAL A 60 3.09 1.90 1.04
N SER A 61 1.78 2.02 0.96
CA SER A 61 1.07 3.30 0.98
C SER A 61 0.21 3.43 2.22
N VAL A 62 0.01 4.69 2.65
CA VAL A 62 -0.97 5.06 3.66
C VAL A 62 -1.92 6.05 3.01
N THR A 63 -3.19 5.67 2.98
CA THR A 63 -4.27 6.44 2.37
C THR A 63 -5.31 6.78 3.41
N LEU A 64 -5.65 8.06 3.53
CA LEU A 64 -6.83 8.51 4.25
C LEU A 64 -8.05 8.31 3.35
N ALA A 65 -9.07 7.63 3.84
CA ALA A 65 -10.31 7.41 3.09
C ALA A 65 -11.50 7.93 3.90
N SER A 66 -12.28 8.82 3.31
CA SER A 66 -13.61 9.21 3.77
C SER A 66 -14.55 9.16 2.57
N ARG A 67 -15.66 8.42 2.70
CA ARG A 67 -16.64 8.23 1.63
C ARG A 67 -15.94 7.79 0.32
N GLU A 68 -16.07 8.57 -0.76
CA GLU A 68 -15.51 8.30 -2.09
C GLU A 68 -14.18 9.02 -2.34
N LEU A 69 -13.56 9.64 -1.32
CA LEU A 69 -12.35 10.43 -1.48
C LEU A 69 -11.14 9.74 -0.81
N PRO A 70 -10.36 8.95 -1.57
CA PRO A 70 -9.07 8.46 -1.11
C PRO A 70 -7.98 9.53 -1.32
N VAL A 71 -7.26 9.87 -0.25
CA VAL A 71 -6.11 10.77 -0.26
C VAL A 71 -4.88 10.03 0.25
N MET A 72 -3.93 9.75 -0.64
CA MET A 72 -2.67 9.12 -0.27
C MET A 72 -1.76 10.13 0.43
N VAL A 73 -1.42 9.88 1.70
CA VAL A 73 -0.66 10.82 2.53
C VAL A 73 0.80 10.41 2.72
N ARG A 74 1.11 9.12 2.59
CA ARG A 74 2.49 8.60 2.64
C ARG A 74 2.67 7.41 1.72
N LEU A 75 3.89 7.28 1.23
CA LEU A 75 4.33 6.18 0.38
C LEU A 75 5.79 5.87 0.68
N ARG A 76 6.13 4.59 0.78
CA ARG A 76 7.53 4.13 0.97
C ARG A 76 7.81 2.91 0.12
N LEU A 77 8.94 2.93 -0.58
CA LEU A 77 9.46 1.77 -1.30
C LEU A 77 10.13 0.81 -0.29
N PHE A 78 9.74 -0.46 -0.33
CA PHE A 78 10.45 -1.52 0.37
C PHE A 78 11.70 -1.89 -0.42
N LEU A 79 12.87 -1.67 0.18
CA LEU A 79 14.16 -2.02 -0.39
C LEU A 79 14.70 -3.25 0.34
N PRO A 80 15.26 -4.23 -0.38
CA PRO A 80 15.94 -5.36 0.25
C PRO A 80 17.20 -4.90 1.00
N GLU A 81 17.56 -5.66 2.03
CA GLU A 81 18.86 -5.53 2.69
C GLU A 81 19.99 -5.89 1.70
N SER A 82 21.12 -5.21 1.83
CA SER A 82 22.30 -5.36 0.96
C SER A 82 23.17 -6.54 1.37
#